data_AF-A0A194PJV9-F1
#
_entry.id   AF-A0A194PJV9-F1
#
_cell.length_a   1.000
_cell.length_b   1.000
_cell.length_c   1.000
_cell.angle_alpha   90.00
_cell.angle_beta   90.00
_cell.angle_gamma   90.00
#
_symmetry.space_group_name_H-M   'P 1'
#
loop_
_entity.id
_entity.type
_entity.pdbx_description
1 polymer ?
#
loop_
_entity_poly.entity_id
_entity_poly.type
_entity_poly.pdbx_seq_one_letter_code
_entity_poly.pdbx_strand_id
1 'polypeptide(L)'
;MSIGRKKFNMDPKKGIEYLYENGLLQRTPEDVAQFLHKGEGLSKTAIGDYLGERSEFNEAVLRAFVELHDFTDLILVQALR
;
A
#
# COMPACT_ATOMS: atom_id res chain seq x y z
N MET A 1 -9.87 -9.62 10.95
CA MET A 1 -9.16 -8.67 10.05
C MET A 1 -7.69 -9.02 9.78
N SER A 2 -7.13 -10.14 10.27
CA SER A 2 -5.67 -10.41 10.22
C SER A 2 -5.21 -11.35 9.09
N ILE A 3 -6.14 -12.02 8.39
CA ILE A 3 -5.81 -13.02 7.36
C ILE A 3 -5.40 -12.34 6.04
N GLY A 4 -6.14 -11.31 5.60
CA GLY A 4 -5.79 -10.58 4.37
C GLY A 4 -4.41 -9.92 4.44
N ARG A 5 -4.05 -9.36 5.60
CA ARG A 5 -2.71 -8.80 5.87
C ARG A 5 -1.61 -9.86 5.86
N LYS A 6 -1.83 -11.01 6.51
CA LYS A 6 -0.88 -12.14 6.45
C LYS A 6 -0.70 -12.65 5.03
N LYS A 7 -1.78 -12.77 4.26
CA LYS A 7 -1.72 -13.15 2.85
C LYS A 7 -0.93 -12.14 2.03
N PHE A 8 -1.17 -10.83 2.24
CA PHE A 8 -0.40 -9.78 1.60
C PHE A 8 1.10 -9.89 1.87
N ASN A 9 1.49 -10.20 3.12
CA ASN A 9 2.91 -10.38 3.46
C ASN A 9 3.56 -11.58 2.78
N MET A 10 2.79 -12.62 2.46
CA MET A 10 3.27 -13.77 1.69
C MET A 10 3.25 -13.51 0.19
N ASP A 11 2.20 -12.85 -0.29
CA ASP A 11 1.91 -12.61 -1.70
C ASP A 11 1.03 -11.34 -1.80
N PRO A 12 1.61 -10.18 -2.14
CA PRO A 12 0.89 -8.90 -2.10
C PRO A 12 -0.30 -8.87 -3.07
N LYS A 13 -0.15 -9.45 -4.26
CA LYS A 13 -1.24 -9.58 -5.24
C LYS A 13 -2.41 -10.41 -4.68
N LYS A 14 -2.14 -11.63 -4.20
CA LYS A 14 -3.21 -12.47 -3.63
C LYS A 14 -3.81 -11.89 -2.36
N GLY A 15 -3.01 -11.18 -1.57
CA GLY A 15 -3.49 -10.47 -0.39
C GLY A 15 -4.50 -9.39 -0.74
N ILE A 16 -4.18 -8.54 -1.72
CA ILE A 16 -5.06 -7.49 -2.25
C ILE A 16 -6.32 -8.10 -2.86
N GLU A 17 -6.20 -9.13 -3.70
CA GLU A 17 -7.37 -9.81 -4.26
C GLU A 17 -8.29 -10.37 -3.17
N TYR A 18 -7.73 -11.04 -2.17
CA TYR A 18 -8.49 -11.54 -1.04
C TYR A 18 -9.21 -10.42 -0.27
N LEU A 19 -8.55 -9.27 -0.08
CA LEU A 19 -9.15 -8.11 0.56
C LEU A 19 -10.32 -7.54 -0.27
N TYR A 20 -10.19 -7.50 -1.60
CA TYR A 20 -11.27 -7.12 -2.50
C TYR A 20 -12.46 -8.08 -2.45
N GLU A 21 -12.21 -9.39 -2.52
CA GLU A 21 -13.27 -10.41 -2.49
C GLU A 21 -14.03 -10.41 -1.16
N ASN A 22 -13.36 -10.08 -0.06
CA ASN A 22 -13.99 -9.98 1.25
C ASN A 22 -14.65 -8.61 1.50
N GLY A 23 -14.60 -7.69 0.53
CA GLY A 23 -15.12 -6.32 0.67
C GLY A 23 -14.38 -5.51 1.74
N LEU A 24 -13.15 -5.92 2.10
CA LEU A 24 -12.30 -5.27 3.09
C LEU A 24 -11.45 -4.15 2.49
N LEU A 25 -11.35 -4.10 1.16
CA LEU A 25 -10.62 -3.11 0.40
C LEU A 25 -11.38 -2.83 -0.90
N GLN A 26 -11.32 -1.59 -1.38
CA GLN A 26 -11.87 -1.20 -2.67
C GLN A 26 -10.80 -1.25 -3.76
N ARG A 27 -11.20 -1.60 -5.00
CA ARG A 27 -10.32 -1.61 -6.20
C ARG A 27 -9.97 -0.19 -6.67
N THR A 28 -9.74 0.72 -5.74
CA THR A 28 -9.42 2.11 -5.97
C THR A 28 -8.03 2.41 -5.40
N PRO A 29 -7.18 3.14 -6.13
CA PRO A 29 -5.80 3.38 -5.73
C PRO A 29 -5.69 4.09 -4.38
N GLU A 30 -6.62 4.98 -4.06
CA GLU A 30 -6.68 5.70 -2.78
C GLU A 30 -6.90 4.77 -1.57
N ASP A 31 -7.83 3.82 -1.71
CA ASP A 31 -8.20 2.89 -0.64
C ASP A 31 -7.06 1.90 -0.36
N VAL A 32 -6.43 1.39 -1.44
CA VAL A 32 -5.22 0.58 -1.36
C VAL A 32 -4.07 1.36 -0.74
N ALA A 33 -3.86 2.61 -1.15
CA ALA A 33 -2.83 3.47 -0.60
C ALA A 33 -3.05 3.72 0.90
N GLN A 34 -4.29 3.98 1.34
CA GLN A 34 -4.63 4.10 2.75
C GLN A 34 -4.38 2.80 3.52
N PHE A 35 -4.69 1.65 2.94
CA PHE A 35 -4.42 0.35 3.54
C PHE A 35 -2.92 0.10 3.71
N LEU A 36 -2.12 0.38 2.69
CA LEU A 36 -0.66 0.29 2.74
C LEU A 36 -0.09 1.28 3.76
N HIS A 37 -0.63 2.51 3.82
CA HIS A 37 -0.18 3.57 4.72
C HIS A 37 -0.49 3.26 6.18
N LYS A 38 -1.69 2.72 6.47
CA LYS A 38 -2.03 2.21 7.81
C LYS A 38 -1.03 1.17 8.28
N GLY A 39 -0.49 0.36 7.36
CA GLY A 39 0.71 -0.47 7.58
C GLY A 39 0.63 -1.49 8.72
N GLU A 40 -0.54 -1.65 9.34
CA GLU A 40 -0.64 -2.31 10.64
C GLU A 40 -0.57 -3.84 10.47
N GLY A 41 0.65 -4.38 10.59
CA GLY A 41 0.93 -5.80 10.37
C GLY A 41 1.26 -6.16 8.90
N LEU A 42 1.54 -5.17 8.05
CA LEU A 42 2.03 -5.38 6.69
C LEU A 42 3.57 -5.31 6.64
N SER A 43 4.19 -6.14 5.81
CA SER A 43 5.63 -6.15 5.60
C SER A 43 6.03 -4.99 4.69
N LYS A 44 6.91 -4.10 5.16
CA LYS A 44 7.44 -2.99 4.35
C LYS A 44 8.08 -3.47 3.04
N THR A 45 8.68 -4.65 3.04
CA THR A 45 9.23 -5.28 1.84
C THR A 45 8.15 -5.61 0.82
N ALA A 46 7.04 -6.22 1.26
CA ALA A 46 5.92 -6.56 0.37
C ALA A 46 5.18 -5.32 -0.14
N ILE A 47 5.09 -4.28 0.71
CA ILE A 47 4.56 -2.96 0.30
C ILE A 47 5.44 -2.37 -0.80
N GLY A 48 6.76 -2.33 -0.60
CA GLY A 48 7.71 -1.81 -1.59
C GLY A 48 7.70 -2.61 -2.90
N ASP A 49 7.59 -3.94 -2.82
CA ASP A 49 7.48 -4.80 -3.99
C ASP A 49 6.20 -4.52 -4.79
N TYR A 50 5.06 -4.37 -4.10
CA TYR A 50 3.80 -4.00 -4.73
C TYR A 50 3.85 -2.59 -5.34
N LEU A 51 4.33 -1.58 -4.60
CA LEU A 51 4.44 -0.21 -5.10
C LEU A 51 5.47 -0.07 -6.24
N GLY A 52 6.46 -0.96 -6.30
CA GLY A 52 7.49 -0.99 -7.32
C GLY A 52 7.11 -1.75 -8.60
N GLU A 53 5.92 -2.36 -8.66
CA GLU A 53 5.45 -3.04 -9.87
C GLU A 53 5.21 -2.05 -11.02
N ARG A 54 5.58 -2.47 -12.24
CA ARG A 54 5.25 -1.75 -13.48
C ARG A 54 3.80 -2.00 -13.89
N SER A 55 2.86 -1.49 -13.11
CA SER A 55 1.43 -1.47 -13.42
C SER A 55 0.88 -0.08 -13.21
N GLU A 56 0.02 0.38 -14.13
CA GLU A 56 -0.63 1.71 -14.04
C GLU A 56 -1.42 1.86 -12.73
N PHE A 57 -2.05 0.79 -12.27
CA PHE A 57 -2.75 0.77 -10.98
C PHE A 57 -1.77 0.95 -9.82
N ASN A 58 -0.65 0.22 -9.80
CA ASN A 58 0.35 0.31 -8.74
C ASN A 58 1.04 1.69 -8.73
N GLU A 59 1.26 2.29 -9.90
CA GLU A 59 1.76 3.67 -10.00
C GLU A 59 0.76 4.69 -9.44
N ALA A 60 -0.53 4.51 -9.72
CA ALA A 60 -1.59 5.35 -9.13
C ALA A 60 -1.67 5.17 -7.60
N VAL A 61 -1.56 3.93 -7.10
CA VAL A 61 -1.49 3.63 -5.67
C VAL A 61 -0.25 4.29 -5.05
N LEU A 62 0.90 4.24 -5.70
CA LEU A 62 2.12 4.89 -5.25
C LEU A 62 1.92 6.41 -5.14
N ARG A 63 1.33 7.05 -6.16
CA ARG A 63 1.00 8.49 -6.10
C ARG A 63 0.11 8.80 -4.90
N ALA A 64 -1.01 8.08 -4.75
CA ALA A 64 -1.90 8.27 -3.61
C ALA A 64 -1.23 7.98 -2.26
N PHE A 65 -0.32 7.00 -2.20
CA PHE A 65 0.43 6.66 -0.99
C PHE A 65 1.44 7.75 -0.60
N VAL A 66 2.06 8.38 -1.60
CA VAL A 66 2.94 9.54 -1.44
C VAL A 66 2.13 10.77 -1.03
N GLU A 67 0.93 10.99 -1.60
CA GLU A 67 0.03 12.07 -1.19
C GLU A 67 -0.50 11.91 0.24
N LEU A 68 -0.70 10.66 0.70
CA LEU A 68 -1.07 10.36 2.09
C LEU A 68 0.08 10.58 3.07
N HIS A 69 1.33 10.60 2.61
CA HIS A 69 2.44 11.02 3.44
C HIS A 69 2.48 12.54 3.45
N ASP A 70 2.25 13.12 4.63
CA ASP A 70 2.37 14.56 4.81
C ASP A 70 3.86 14.95 4.79
N PHE A 71 4.35 15.26 3.59
CA PHE A 71 5.68 15.83 3.37
C PHE A 71 5.68 17.36 3.51
N THR A 72 4.54 17.95 3.88
CA THR A 72 4.45 19.39 4.09
C THR A 72 5.38 19.75 5.25
N ASP A 73 6.34 20.63 4.99
CA ASP A 73 7.38 21.09 5.93
C ASP A 73 8.61 20.18 6.17
N LEU A 74 8.76 19.06 5.44
CA LEU A 74 9.96 18.22 5.55
C LEU A 74 11.03 18.59 4.50
N ILE A 75 12.18 19.07 4.97
CA ILE A 75 13.41 19.19 4.17
C ILE A 75 13.77 17.83 3.55
N LEU A 76 14.32 17.82 2.33
CA LEU A 76 14.64 16.62 1.53
C LEU A 76 15.30 15.49 2.34
N VAL A 77 16.17 15.85 3.29
CA VAL A 77 16.89 14.90 4.15
C VAL A 77 15.99 14.24 5.21
N GLN A 78 14.94 14.92 5.68
CA GLN A 78 13.94 14.35 6.61
C GLN A 78 12.83 13.60 5.88
N ALA A 79 12.49 13.97 4.64
CA ALA A 79 11.56 13.19 3.81
C ALA A 79 12.16 11.84 3.34
N LEU A 80 13.50 11.75 3.28
CA LEU A 80 14.25 10.54 2.90
C LEU A 80 14.69 9.66 4.10
N ARG A 81 14.47 10.08 5.35
CA ARG A 81 14.96 9.40 6.57
C ARG A 81 13.85 8.67 7.30
#